data_AF-A0A356UL34-F1
#
_entry.id   AF-A0A356UL34-F1
#
_cell.length_a   1.000
_cell.length_b   1.000
_cell.length_c   1.000
_cell.angle_alpha   90.00
_cell.angle_beta   90.00
_cell.angle_gamma   90.00
#
_symmetry.space_group_name_H-M   'P 1'
#
loop_
_entity.id
_entity.type
_entity.pdbx_description
1 polymer ?
#
loop_
_entity_poly.entity_id
_entity_poly.type
_entity_poly.pdbx_seq_one_letter_code
_entity_poly.pdbx_strand_id
1 'polypeptide(L)'
;MLTMTQRQNNIVSSAVVAGVIILFLAFILTGLTGIFKLPEKANAGSLQQFKDYGQLKKYVAEKARIASFVQGLPYGGGGIMVNGGRVAEDLAGPVPTGSKLRNESGAQSMESYKSMKAPASEFSTTNIQMAGVDEADIVKSDGKYLYVLAGKKLVIARAYPADAAGVLSTTGIGGEPTGIFVRDDRLVVFAHDFNRPNSSLRTSVFDLKDKSKPKLIKEFSLTGASYITSRMINNYVYLIAYMPTDLNLPSGYFGQELKLPEIVLGNKKVITVPAGKIKYFKDEYYPAYRYSLVTTLNLNTLLVSNEVLLTGLTQEVFVSQNNIYLTSPGPGNVVPLMEKYLNSLALAVPGKTGEKIKALSQSAHSPAEKIIEVEKLAGEIKGLKLDEAKMARLN
;
A
#
# COMPACT_ATOMS: atom_id res chain seq x y z
N MET A 1 10.45 -23.41 46.74
CA MET A 1 9.00 -23.57 46.96
C MET A 1 8.32 -22.28 46.55
N LEU A 2 7.56 -22.26 45.45
CA LEU A 2 6.69 -21.14 45.11
C LEU A 2 5.61 -21.03 46.20
N THR A 3 5.32 -19.82 46.67
CA THR A 3 4.26 -19.59 47.66
C THR A 3 2.90 -20.03 47.09
N MET A 4 1.96 -20.48 47.93
CA MET A 4 0.62 -20.90 47.46
C MET A 4 -0.07 -19.82 46.59
N THR A 5 0.21 -18.55 46.86
CA THR A 5 -0.26 -17.39 46.09
C THR A 5 0.32 -17.33 44.68
N GLN A 6 1.61 -17.66 44.50
CA GLN A 6 2.24 -17.76 43.17
C GLN A 6 1.73 -18.97 42.37
N ARG A 7 1.44 -20.09 43.03
CA ARG A 7 0.81 -21.25 42.36
C ARG A 7 -0.62 -20.95 41.90
N GLN A 8 -1.43 -20.25 42.71
CA GLN A 8 -2.77 -19.83 42.30
C GLN A 8 -2.75 -18.84 41.12
N ASN A 9 -1.84 -17.87 41.12
CA ASN A 9 -1.70 -16.91 40.01
C ASN A 9 -1.25 -17.60 38.71
N ASN A 10 -0.35 -18.60 38.79
CA ASN A 10 0.06 -19.37 37.61
C ASN A 10 -1.06 -20.27 37.09
N ILE A 11 -1.87 -20.88 37.96
CA ILE A 11 -3.02 -21.72 37.55
C ILE A 11 -4.14 -20.87 36.93
N VAL A 12 -4.40 -19.67 37.45
CA VAL A 12 -5.38 -18.73 36.89
C VAL A 12 -4.89 -18.19 35.52
N SER A 13 -3.59 -17.94 35.37
CA SER A 13 -2.96 -17.59 34.10
C SER A 13 -3.11 -18.70 33.04
N SER A 14 -2.78 -19.95 33.38
CA SER A 14 -2.92 -21.09 32.47
C SER A 14 -4.36 -21.39 32.07
N ALA A 15 -5.33 -21.20 32.97
CA ALA A 15 -6.74 -21.43 32.69
C ALA A 15 -7.35 -20.36 31.77
N VAL A 16 -6.92 -19.10 31.90
CA VAL A 16 -7.33 -18.01 30.98
C VAL A 16 -6.75 -18.24 29.58
N VAL A 17 -5.50 -18.70 29.48
CA VAL A 17 -4.87 -19.05 28.20
C VAL A 17 -5.57 -20.23 27.52
N ALA A 18 -5.95 -21.27 28.27
CA ALA A 18 -6.70 -22.42 27.75
C ALA A 18 -8.11 -22.03 27.26
N GLY A 19 -8.81 -21.13 27.96
CA GLY A 19 -10.12 -20.63 27.55
C GLY A 19 -10.10 -19.84 26.23
N VAL A 20 -9.01 -19.10 25.97
CA VAL A 20 -8.82 -18.39 24.69
C VAL A 20 -8.51 -19.36 23.55
N ILE A 21 -7.75 -20.44 23.81
CA ILE A 21 -7.39 -21.48 22.82
C ILE A 21 -8.60 -22.33 22.39
N ILE A 22 -9.56 -22.60 23.28
CA ILE A 22 -10.75 -23.38 22.92
C ILE A 22 -11.76 -22.53 22.14
N LEU A 23 -11.90 -21.24 22.46
CA LEU A 23 -12.61 -20.25 21.64
C LEU A 23 -12.02 -20.16 20.22
N PHE A 24 -10.69 -20.26 20.13
CA PHE A 24 -9.90 -20.26 18.89
C PHE A 24 -10.14 -21.52 18.04
N LEU A 25 -10.19 -22.72 18.63
CA LEU A 25 -10.44 -23.98 17.91
C LEU A 25 -11.88 -24.10 17.39
N ALA A 26 -12.88 -23.63 18.16
CA ALA A 26 -14.28 -23.65 17.72
C ALA A 26 -14.55 -22.68 16.55
N PHE A 27 -13.79 -21.58 16.46
CA PHE A 27 -13.90 -20.63 15.34
C PHE A 27 -13.20 -21.15 14.07
N ILE A 28 -12.10 -21.89 14.20
CA ILE A 28 -11.45 -22.58 13.07
C ILE A 28 -12.41 -23.61 12.45
N LEU A 29 -13.10 -24.41 13.27
CA LEU A 29 -14.04 -25.42 12.77
C LEU A 29 -15.28 -24.84 12.09
N THR A 30 -15.83 -23.72 12.59
CA THR A 30 -17.03 -23.07 12.01
C THR A 30 -16.71 -22.13 10.83
N GLY A 31 -15.47 -21.62 10.75
CA GLY A 31 -14.98 -20.84 9.61
C GLY A 31 -14.70 -21.69 8.36
N LEU A 32 -14.36 -22.97 8.53
CA LEU A 32 -14.06 -23.90 7.43
C LEU A 32 -15.29 -24.35 6.65
N THR A 33 -16.48 -24.31 7.25
CA THR A 33 -17.74 -24.74 6.60
C THR A 33 -18.60 -23.55 6.13
N GLY A 34 -18.27 -22.34 6.59
CA GLY A 34 -19.03 -21.13 6.32
C GLY A 34 -18.45 -20.26 5.21
N ILE A 35 -18.97 -20.45 3.99
CA ILE A 35 -19.26 -19.38 3.03
C ILE A 35 -18.09 -18.96 2.10
N PHE A 36 -17.87 -19.74 1.03
CA PHE A 36 -17.61 -19.16 -0.30
C PHE A 36 -18.95 -18.69 -0.89
N LYS A 37 -19.61 -17.69 -0.30
CA LYS A 37 -20.54 -16.88 -1.10
C LYS A 37 -19.65 -16.05 -1.99
N LEU A 38 -19.83 -16.20 -3.30
CA LEU A 38 -19.33 -15.23 -4.26
C LEU A 38 -19.68 -13.84 -3.72
N PRO A 39 -18.72 -12.89 -3.71
CA PRO A 39 -19.02 -11.54 -3.24
C PRO A 39 -20.27 -11.05 -3.98
N GLU A 40 -21.23 -10.49 -3.24
CA GLU A 40 -22.31 -9.73 -3.87
C GLU A 40 -21.70 -8.76 -4.87
N LYS A 41 -22.37 -8.50 -6.00
CA LYS A 41 -21.95 -7.47 -6.94
C LYS A 41 -21.64 -6.22 -6.12
N ALA A 42 -20.36 -5.87 -6.03
CA ALA A 42 -19.95 -4.61 -5.46
C ALA A 42 -20.63 -3.55 -6.31
N ASN A 43 -21.68 -2.91 -5.79
CA ASN A 43 -22.09 -1.61 -6.30
C ASN A 43 -20.87 -0.74 -6.07
N ALA A 44 -20.05 -0.55 -7.11
CA ALA A 44 -18.90 0.33 -7.05
C ALA A 44 -19.45 1.71 -6.69
N GLY A 45 -19.40 2.06 -5.41
CA GLY A 45 -19.82 3.37 -4.95
C GLY A 45 -18.99 4.42 -5.68
N SER A 46 -19.61 5.52 -6.08
CA SER A 46 -18.87 6.65 -6.62
C SER A 46 -17.84 7.13 -5.60
N LEU A 47 -16.65 7.49 -6.07
CA LEU A 47 -15.62 8.12 -5.23
C LEU A 47 -16.22 9.31 -4.48
N GLN A 48 -16.00 9.33 -3.17
CA GLN A 48 -16.44 10.41 -2.28
C GLN A 48 -15.28 11.34 -1.98
N GLN A 49 -15.58 12.54 -1.49
CA GLN A 49 -14.60 13.50 -1.00
C GLN A 49 -14.87 13.82 0.45
N PHE A 50 -13.80 14.11 1.20
CA PHE A 50 -13.94 14.60 2.55
C PHE A 50 -14.41 16.06 2.54
N LYS A 51 -15.14 16.47 3.58
CA LYS A 51 -15.49 17.86 3.83
C LYS A 51 -14.27 18.64 4.31
N ASP A 52 -13.50 18.03 5.20
CA ASP A 52 -12.36 18.64 5.88
C ASP A 52 -11.39 17.57 6.42
N TYR A 53 -10.29 18.05 7.02
CA TYR A 53 -9.27 17.20 7.62
C TYR A 53 -9.80 16.37 8.80
N GLY A 54 -10.72 16.92 9.59
CA GLY A 54 -11.31 16.23 10.73
C GLY A 54 -12.07 14.98 10.29
N GLN A 55 -12.84 15.09 9.20
CA GLN A 55 -13.54 13.94 8.63
C GLN A 55 -12.57 12.88 8.10
N LEU A 56 -11.50 13.27 7.40
CA LEU A 56 -10.45 12.35 6.93
C LEU A 56 -9.80 11.61 8.11
N LYS A 57 -9.38 12.35 9.15
CA LYS A 57 -8.74 11.78 10.34
C LYS A 57 -9.65 10.78 11.05
N LYS A 58 -10.91 11.15 11.26
CA LYS A 58 -11.93 10.27 11.86
C LYS A 58 -12.14 9.01 11.01
N TYR A 59 -12.28 9.17 9.70
CA TYR A 59 -12.46 8.06 8.76
C TYR A 59 -11.31 7.05 8.84
N VAL A 60 -10.06 7.52 8.70
CA VAL A 60 -8.88 6.65 8.76
C VAL A 60 -8.78 5.96 10.12
N ALA A 61 -8.97 6.68 11.23
CA ALA A 61 -8.86 6.11 12.57
C ALA A 61 -9.92 5.03 12.84
N GLU A 62 -11.19 5.30 12.54
CA GLU A 62 -12.29 4.35 12.77
C GLU A 62 -12.15 3.10 11.89
N LYS A 63 -11.91 3.29 10.59
CA LYS A 63 -11.80 2.17 9.64
C LYS A 63 -10.56 1.34 9.91
N ALA A 64 -9.43 1.97 10.23
CA ALA A 64 -8.22 1.25 10.63
C ALA A 64 -8.41 0.50 11.93
N ARG A 65 -9.15 1.04 12.91
CA ARG A 65 -9.47 0.33 14.15
C ARG A 65 -10.24 -0.95 13.88
N ILE A 66 -11.30 -0.84 13.09
CA ILE A 66 -12.17 -1.96 12.74
C ILE A 66 -11.38 -3.00 11.92
N ALA A 67 -10.62 -2.56 10.92
CA ALA A 67 -9.79 -3.44 10.10
C ALA A 67 -8.74 -4.16 10.94
N SER A 68 -8.08 -3.45 11.87
CA SER A 68 -7.04 -4.03 12.74
C SER A 68 -7.63 -5.01 13.75
N PHE A 69 -8.82 -4.74 14.28
CA PHE A 69 -9.53 -5.68 15.14
C PHE A 69 -9.85 -6.98 14.40
N VAL A 70 -10.37 -6.88 13.17
CA VAL A 70 -10.72 -8.04 12.36
C VAL A 70 -9.48 -8.79 11.84
N GLN A 71 -8.43 -8.07 11.42
CA GLN A 71 -7.17 -8.68 10.96
C GLN A 71 -6.29 -9.19 12.09
N GLY A 72 -6.46 -8.66 13.30
CA GLY A 72 -5.82 -9.16 14.51
C GLY A 72 -6.43 -10.48 15.00
N LEU A 73 -7.57 -10.89 14.44
CA LEU A 73 -7.99 -12.28 14.48
C LEU A 73 -6.97 -13.12 13.69
N PRO A 74 -6.73 -14.39 14.05
CA PRO A 74 -5.56 -15.18 13.62
C PRO A 74 -5.34 -15.41 12.11
N TYR A 75 -6.13 -14.78 11.25
CA TYR A 75 -5.86 -14.72 9.81
C TYR A 75 -4.93 -13.57 9.36
N GLY A 76 -4.48 -12.66 10.24
CA GLY A 76 -3.69 -11.48 9.84
C GLY A 76 -2.57 -10.99 10.77
N GLY A 77 -2.04 -11.82 11.67
CA GLY A 77 -0.71 -11.59 12.27
C GLY A 77 -0.57 -10.54 13.38
N GLY A 78 -1.59 -10.30 14.22
CA GLY A 78 -1.41 -9.47 15.41
C GLY A 78 -2.47 -9.71 16.49
N GLY A 79 -2.10 -10.30 17.63
CA GLY A 79 -3.03 -10.63 18.71
C GLY A 79 -3.80 -9.44 19.33
N ILE A 80 -4.73 -9.76 20.22
CA ILE A 80 -5.58 -8.80 20.94
C ILE A 80 -4.69 -7.80 21.69
N MET A 81 -4.92 -6.50 21.45
CA MET A 81 -4.22 -5.41 22.12
C MET A 81 -4.95 -5.05 23.42
N VAL A 82 -4.28 -5.20 24.56
CA VAL A 82 -4.82 -4.76 25.87
C VAL A 82 -3.83 -3.76 26.47
N ASN A 83 -4.30 -2.56 26.83
CA ASN A 83 -3.49 -1.48 27.42
C ASN A 83 -2.21 -1.12 26.62
N GLY A 84 -2.29 -1.13 25.29
CA GLY A 84 -1.15 -0.76 24.43
C GLY A 84 -0.04 -1.82 24.33
N GLY A 85 -0.22 -2.99 24.94
CA GLY A 85 0.65 -4.16 24.78
C GLY A 85 -0.02 -5.27 23.97
N ARG A 86 0.78 -5.97 23.16
CA ARG A 86 0.36 -7.24 22.53
C ARG A 86 0.23 -8.29 23.63
N VAL A 87 -0.94 -8.91 23.77
CA VAL A 87 -1.08 -10.09 24.63
C VAL A 87 -0.82 -11.32 23.77
N ALA A 88 0.17 -12.11 24.18
CA ALA A 88 0.69 -13.35 23.55
C ALA A 88 1.79 -13.15 22.48
N GLU A 89 3.03 -12.97 22.96
CA GLU A 89 4.24 -13.21 22.18
C GLU A 89 4.70 -14.69 22.27
N ASP A 90 4.10 -15.49 23.15
CA ASP A 90 4.61 -16.82 23.55
C ASP A 90 3.82 -18.01 22.97
N LEU A 91 2.97 -17.80 21.97
CA LEU A 91 2.11 -18.84 21.37
C LEU A 91 2.30 -19.04 19.86
N ALA A 92 3.28 -18.36 19.25
CA ALA A 92 3.69 -18.66 17.88
C ALA A 92 4.56 -19.92 17.88
N GLY A 93 3.94 -21.08 17.72
CA GLY A 93 4.67 -22.29 17.33
C GLY A 93 5.49 -22.04 16.04
N PRO A 94 6.59 -22.78 15.81
CA PRO A 94 7.46 -22.54 14.67
C PRO A 94 6.68 -22.63 13.36
N VAL A 95 6.74 -21.55 12.57
CA VAL A 95 6.24 -21.50 11.20
C VAL A 95 7.09 -22.47 10.36
N PRO A 96 6.50 -23.41 9.60
CA PRO A 96 7.25 -24.27 8.70
C PRO A 96 8.01 -23.42 7.66
N THR A 97 9.33 -23.37 7.79
CA THR A 97 10.22 -22.87 6.75
C THR A 97 10.38 -23.96 5.69
N GLY A 98 9.67 -23.83 4.57
CA GLY A 98 9.93 -24.73 3.44
C GLY A 98 8.89 -24.73 2.34
N SER A 99 9.04 -23.85 1.38
CA SER A 99 8.85 -24.26 -0.02
C SER A 99 10.02 -23.70 -0.84
N LYS A 100 10.97 -24.59 -1.12
CA LYS A 100 12.00 -24.34 -2.14
C LYS A 100 11.26 -24.29 -3.48
N LEU A 101 11.11 -23.09 -4.04
CA LEU A 101 10.80 -22.97 -5.46
C LEU A 101 12.05 -23.39 -6.23
N ARG A 102 11.92 -24.54 -6.88
CA ARG A 102 12.89 -25.19 -7.75
C ARG A 102 13.14 -24.29 -8.96
N ASN A 103 14.36 -23.78 -9.08
CA ASN A 103 14.91 -23.26 -10.33
C ASN A 103 15.04 -24.45 -11.29
N GLU A 104 14.30 -24.45 -12.38
CA GLU A 104 14.68 -25.19 -13.58
C GLU A 104 14.73 -24.27 -14.78
N SER A 105 15.98 -24.13 -15.23
CA SER A 105 16.45 -23.63 -16.50
C SER A 105 15.72 -24.26 -17.69
N GLY A 106 15.26 -23.40 -18.61
CA GLY A 106 14.90 -23.76 -19.97
C GLY A 106 15.69 -22.92 -20.97
N ALA A 107 17.02 -23.12 -21.00
CA ALA A 107 17.83 -22.71 -22.13
C ALA A 107 17.54 -23.69 -23.27
N GLN A 108 16.78 -23.27 -24.29
CA GLN A 108 16.81 -23.85 -25.63
C GLN A 108 15.96 -23.01 -26.61
N SER A 109 16.64 -22.17 -27.41
CA SER A 109 16.40 -22.00 -28.85
C SER A 109 17.32 -20.89 -29.38
N MET A 110 18.62 -21.18 -29.40
CA MET A 110 19.47 -20.63 -30.45
C MET A 110 19.32 -21.56 -31.66
N GLU A 111 18.51 -21.15 -32.63
CA GLU A 111 18.82 -21.33 -34.05
C GLU A 111 17.77 -20.59 -34.89
N SER A 112 18.27 -19.75 -35.81
CA SER A 112 17.56 -19.04 -36.89
C SER A 112 17.41 -17.53 -36.74
N TYR A 113 18.52 -16.79 -36.68
CA TYR A 113 18.56 -15.42 -37.21
C TYR A 113 19.35 -15.40 -38.51
N LYS A 114 18.65 -15.64 -39.62
CA LYS A 114 19.09 -15.13 -40.92
C LYS A 114 19.04 -13.60 -40.85
N SER A 115 20.15 -12.97 -41.23
CA SER A 115 20.34 -11.52 -41.24
C SER A 115 19.30 -10.83 -42.12
N MET A 116 18.32 -10.19 -41.49
CA MET A 116 17.54 -9.14 -42.15
C MET A 116 18.25 -7.82 -41.85
N LYS A 117 18.83 -7.19 -42.88
CA LYS A 117 19.38 -5.83 -42.79
C LYS A 117 18.19 -4.87 -42.59
N ALA A 118 17.87 -4.53 -41.35
CA ALA A 118 16.93 -3.45 -41.06
C ALA A 118 17.58 -2.10 -41.43
N PRO A 119 16.83 -1.16 -42.03
CA PRO A 119 17.33 0.18 -42.30
C PRO A 119 17.71 0.87 -40.99
N ALA A 120 18.85 1.58 -40.98
CA ALA A 120 19.46 2.21 -39.80
C ALA A 120 18.65 3.36 -39.16
N SER A 121 17.40 3.56 -39.58
CA SER A 121 16.46 4.57 -39.06
C SER A 121 15.34 3.99 -38.19
N GLU A 122 15.29 2.67 -38.00
CA GLU A 122 14.28 2.03 -37.14
C GLU A 122 14.89 1.73 -35.76
N PHE A 123 14.37 2.38 -34.72
CA PHE A 123 14.69 2.05 -33.32
C PHE A 123 13.51 1.34 -32.66
N SER A 124 13.81 0.38 -31.78
CA SER A 124 12.78 -0.34 -31.03
C SER A 124 12.11 0.60 -30.05
N THR A 125 10.79 0.69 -30.13
CA THR A 125 9.97 1.25 -29.04
C THR A 125 9.52 0.11 -28.14
N THR A 126 9.75 0.22 -26.84
CA THR A 126 9.37 -0.82 -25.88
C THR A 126 7.87 -0.68 -25.56
N ASN A 127 7.02 -1.14 -26.46
CA ASN A 127 5.57 -1.11 -26.27
C ASN A 127 5.11 -2.36 -25.52
N ILE A 128 5.23 -2.35 -24.19
CA ILE A 128 4.99 -3.55 -23.38
C ILE A 128 3.47 -3.81 -23.17
N GLN A 129 2.61 -2.80 -23.38
CA GLN A 129 1.18 -2.93 -23.01
C GLN A 129 0.19 -2.32 -24.02
N MET A 130 0.38 -1.09 -24.54
CA MET A 130 -0.58 -0.40 -25.39
C MET A 130 0.07 0.61 -26.35
N ALA A 131 -0.30 0.56 -27.63
CA ALA A 131 0.21 1.49 -28.64
C ALA A 131 0.06 2.97 -28.21
N GLY A 132 1.16 3.72 -28.33
CA GLY A 132 1.25 5.14 -27.98
C GLY A 132 1.29 5.44 -26.47
N VAL A 133 1.41 4.41 -25.62
CA VAL A 133 1.66 4.56 -24.19
C VAL A 133 3.09 4.08 -23.91
N ASP A 134 3.97 4.99 -23.52
CA ASP A 134 5.37 4.67 -23.20
C ASP A 134 5.55 4.43 -21.69
N GLU A 135 6.49 3.58 -21.31
CA GLU A 135 6.86 3.26 -19.91
C GLU A 135 8.26 3.79 -19.60
N ALA A 136 8.50 4.23 -18.36
CA ALA A 136 9.85 4.67 -18.00
C ALA A 136 10.80 3.48 -17.95
N ASP A 137 12.02 3.68 -18.45
CA ASP A 137 13.09 2.68 -18.48
C ASP A 137 14.39 3.34 -17.99
N ILE A 138 15.42 2.57 -17.64
CA ILE A 138 16.75 3.09 -17.32
C ILE A 138 17.56 3.42 -18.58
N VAL A 139 17.16 2.87 -19.74
CA VAL A 139 17.76 3.16 -21.04
C VAL A 139 16.68 3.54 -22.06
N LYS A 140 16.88 4.65 -22.77
CA LYS A 140 16.03 5.08 -23.89
C LYS A 140 16.88 5.40 -25.11
N SER A 141 16.29 5.31 -26.30
CA SER A 141 16.92 5.71 -27.55
C SER A 141 15.94 6.49 -28.43
N ASP A 142 16.48 7.42 -29.22
CA ASP A 142 15.78 8.10 -30.31
C ASP A 142 16.32 7.69 -31.70
N GLY A 143 17.04 6.56 -31.75
CA GLY A 143 17.70 6.04 -32.96
C GLY A 143 19.09 6.62 -33.24
N LYS A 144 19.39 7.83 -32.73
CA LYS A 144 20.72 8.45 -32.89
C LYS A 144 21.51 8.52 -31.59
N TYR A 145 20.81 8.68 -30.48
CA TYR A 145 21.36 8.82 -29.15
C TYR A 145 20.83 7.72 -28.22
N LEU A 146 21.64 7.42 -27.21
CA LEU A 146 21.27 6.63 -26.04
C LEU A 146 21.24 7.55 -24.83
N TYR A 147 20.21 7.38 -24.01
CA TYR A 147 20.00 8.07 -22.76
C TYR A 147 19.99 7.00 -21.67
N VAL A 148 20.94 7.07 -20.75
CA VAL A 148 21.21 5.98 -19.79
C VAL A 148 21.30 6.54 -18.39
N LEU A 149 20.58 5.91 -17.46
CA LEU A 149 20.78 6.09 -16.03
C LEU A 149 21.85 5.10 -15.55
N ALA A 150 23.01 5.63 -15.12
CA ALA A 150 24.13 4.83 -14.63
C ALA A 150 24.58 5.34 -13.25
N GLY A 151 24.19 4.61 -12.19
CA GLY A 151 24.29 5.12 -10.82
C GLY A 151 23.52 6.43 -10.66
N LYS A 152 24.10 7.45 -10.02
CA LYS A 152 23.48 8.78 -9.87
C LYS A 152 23.79 9.73 -11.02
N LYS A 153 23.88 9.21 -12.24
CA LYS A 153 24.22 9.99 -13.43
C LYS A 153 23.28 9.70 -14.59
N LEU A 154 22.87 10.76 -15.28
CA LEU A 154 22.32 10.70 -16.63
C LEU A 154 23.49 10.77 -17.61
N VAL A 155 23.65 9.76 -18.45
CA VAL A 155 24.64 9.68 -19.52
C VAL A 155 23.92 9.79 -20.85
N ILE A 156 24.35 10.72 -21.71
CA ILE A 156 23.86 10.84 -23.08
C ILE A 156 25.01 10.51 -24.01
N ALA A 157 24.82 9.50 -24.86
CA ALA A 157 25.81 9.07 -25.83
C ALA A 157 25.24 9.14 -27.24
N ARG A 158 26.07 9.52 -28.22
CA ARG A 158 25.77 9.29 -29.63
C ARG A 158 26.02 7.81 -29.90
N ALA A 159 25.02 7.13 -30.46
CA ALA A 159 25.11 5.72 -30.85
C ALA A 159 25.18 5.52 -32.37
N TYR A 160 24.70 6.50 -33.15
CA TYR A 160 24.76 6.46 -34.60
C TYR A 160 25.22 7.81 -35.21
N PRO A 161 26.03 7.79 -36.28
CA PRO A 161 26.71 6.61 -36.86
C PRO A 161 27.81 6.06 -35.94
N ALA A 162 28.20 4.81 -36.15
CA ALA A 162 29.08 4.05 -35.25
C ALA A 162 30.50 4.64 -35.14
N ASP A 163 31.01 5.22 -36.22
CA ASP A 163 32.30 5.91 -36.29
C ASP A 163 32.33 7.21 -35.45
N ALA A 164 31.17 7.78 -35.18
CA ALA A 164 30.99 8.95 -34.33
C ALA A 164 30.43 8.60 -32.93
N ALA A 165 30.37 7.31 -32.57
CA ALA A 165 29.82 6.88 -31.30
C ALA A 165 30.68 7.38 -30.13
N GLY A 166 30.03 7.88 -29.08
CA GLY A 166 30.74 8.44 -27.93
C GLY A 166 29.82 9.12 -26.93
N VAL A 167 30.30 9.23 -25.69
CA VAL A 167 29.59 9.96 -24.63
C VAL A 167 29.65 11.45 -24.93
N LEU A 168 28.48 12.10 -24.99
CA LEU A 168 28.36 13.55 -25.18
C LEU A 168 28.28 14.30 -23.86
N SER A 169 27.59 13.73 -22.87
CA SER A 169 27.41 14.38 -21.59
C SER A 169 27.21 13.38 -20.46
N THR A 170 27.57 13.83 -19.27
CA THR A 170 27.30 13.13 -18.02
C THR A 170 26.82 14.16 -17.01
N THR A 171 25.57 14.04 -16.57
CA THR A 171 24.92 14.96 -15.66
C THR A 171 24.61 14.25 -14.35
N GLY A 172 25.03 14.80 -13.22
CA GLY A 172 24.65 14.26 -11.92
C GLY A 172 23.15 14.43 -11.67
N ILE A 173 22.51 13.39 -11.14
CA ILE A 173 21.12 13.41 -10.71
C ILE A 173 21.04 13.30 -9.19
N GLY A 174 20.02 13.94 -8.59
CA GLY A 174 19.78 13.85 -7.15
C GLY A 174 18.95 12.61 -6.81
N GLY A 175 19.53 11.69 -6.04
CA GLY A 175 18.86 10.46 -5.58
C GLY A 175 19.21 9.23 -6.42
N GLU A 176 18.59 8.09 -6.08
CA GLU A 176 18.69 6.83 -6.82
C GLU A 176 17.66 6.83 -7.97
N PRO A 177 18.07 6.73 -9.24
CA PRO A 177 17.12 6.78 -10.35
C PRO A 177 16.19 5.56 -10.39
N THR A 178 14.96 5.78 -10.83
CA THR A 178 13.98 4.71 -11.10
C THR A 178 13.59 4.59 -12.57
N GLY A 179 13.77 5.63 -13.37
CA GLY A 179 13.49 5.58 -14.80
C GLY A 179 13.54 6.92 -15.49
N ILE A 180 13.56 6.88 -16.82
CA ILE A 180 13.54 8.03 -17.70
C ILE A 180 12.47 7.92 -18.79
N PHE A 181 12.06 9.10 -19.24
CA PHE A 181 11.37 9.29 -20.51
C PHE A 181 12.16 10.24 -21.39
N VAL A 182 12.08 10.03 -22.71
CA VAL A 182 12.62 10.94 -23.71
C VAL A 182 11.55 11.19 -24.78
N ARG A 183 11.27 12.47 -25.05
CA ARG A 183 10.46 12.89 -26.20
C ARG A 183 10.95 14.23 -26.70
N ASP A 184 11.19 14.31 -28.01
CA ASP A 184 11.72 15.50 -28.67
C ASP A 184 12.96 16.02 -27.91
N ASP A 185 12.97 17.30 -27.52
CA ASP A 185 14.04 17.92 -26.73
C ASP A 185 13.75 17.91 -25.21
N ARG A 186 13.03 16.90 -24.71
CA ARG A 186 12.69 16.75 -23.29
C ARG A 186 13.11 15.39 -22.77
N LEU A 187 13.76 15.38 -21.61
CA LEU A 187 14.05 14.18 -20.85
C LEU A 187 13.53 14.33 -19.42
N VAL A 188 12.79 13.34 -18.95
CA VAL A 188 12.31 13.27 -17.57
C VAL A 188 13.09 12.19 -16.84
N VAL A 189 13.57 12.50 -15.64
CA VAL A 189 14.20 11.54 -14.72
C VAL A 189 13.33 11.43 -13.47
N PHE A 190 13.05 10.20 -13.04
CA PHE A 190 12.51 9.90 -11.72
C PHE A 190 13.62 9.37 -10.82
N ALA A 191 13.68 9.83 -9.58
CA ALA A 191 14.68 9.37 -8.61
C ALA A 191 14.16 9.42 -7.17
N HIS A 192 14.58 8.44 -6.36
CA HIS A 192 14.37 8.41 -4.92
C HIS A 192 15.49 9.16 -4.18
N ASP A 193 15.14 10.25 -3.53
CA ASP A 193 16.07 11.03 -2.70
C ASP A 193 15.86 10.71 -1.22
N PHE A 194 16.67 9.77 -0.71
CA PHE A 194 16.67 9.35 0.70
C PHE A 194 17.30 10.37 1.65
N ASN A 195 18.01 11.39 1.13
CA ASN A 195 18.68 12.40 1.95
C ASN A 195 17.78 13.59 2.30
N ARG A 196 16.59 13.69 1.70
CA ARG A 196 15.58 14.69 2.06
C ARG A 196 14.72 14.21 3.23
N PRO A 197 14.26 15.12 4.13
CA PRO A 197 13.35 14.75 5.21
C PRO A 197 12.14 13.98 4.66
N ASN A 198 11.90 12.80 5.22
CA ASN A 198 10.82 11.85 4.87
C ASN A 198 10.99 11.00 3.61
N SER A 199 12.16 10.97 2.94
CA SER A 199 12.32 10.37 1.60
C SER A 199 11.42 11.06 0.56
N SER A 200 11.94 11.39 -0.61
CA SER A 200 11.11 12.07 -1.63
C SER A 200 11.32 11.48 -3.01
N LEU A 201 10.21 11.29 -3.72
CA LEU A 201 10.23 10.90 -5.12
C LEU A 201 10.41 12.17 -5.97
N ARG A 202 11.62 12.39 -6.45
CA ARG A 202 12.03 13.52 -7.27
C ARG A 202 11.73 13.24 -8.73
N THR A 203 11.21 14.25 -9.41
CA THR A 203 11.06 14.30 -10.87
C THR A 203 11.81 15.51 -11.41
N SER A 204 12.74 15.28 -12.32
CA SER A 204 13.57 16.31 -12.95
C SER A 204 13.33 16.31 -14.46
N VAL A 205 13.16 17.48 -15.06
CA VAL A 205 12.98 17.64 -16.52
C VAL A 205 14.16 18.42 -17.09
N PHE A 206 14.80 17.85 -18.10
CA PHE A 206 15.92 18.43 -18.81
C PHE A 206 15.51 18.86 -20.23
N ASP A 207 15.99 20.03 -20.66
CA ASP A 207 16.00 20.45 -22.06
C ASP A 207 17.22 19.82 -22.77
N LEU A 208 16.96 19.18 -23.92
CA LEU A 208 17.95 18.45 -24.73
C LEU A 208 18.26 19.10 -26.09
N LYS A 209 17.96 20.39 -26.27
CA LYS A 209 18.37 21.13 -27.49
C LYS A 209 19.87 21.04 -27.73
N ASP A 210 20.65 21.13 -26.65
CA ASP A 210 22.07 20.79 -26.64
C ASP A 210 22.30 19.52 -25.81
N LYS A 211 22.44 18.37 -26.49
CA LYS A 211 22.65 17.05 -25.86
C LYS A 211 24.00 16.91 -25.15
N SER A 212 24.98 17.78 -25.47
CA SER A 212 26.25 17.87 -24.76
C SER A 212 26.14 18.64 -23.44
N LYS A 213 25.07 19.44 -23.28
CA LYS A 213 24.82 20.25 -22.09
C LYS A 213 23.34 20.25 -21.67
N PRO A 214 22.80 19.10 -21.21
CA PRO A 214 21.42 19.01 -20.73
C PRO A 214 21.12 20.05 -19.66
N LYS A 215 20.05 20.81 -19.83
CA LYS A 215 19.68 21.89 -18.90
C LYS A 215 18.47 21.51 -18.07
N LEU A 216 18.60 21.45 -16.75
CA LEU A 216 17.46 21.28 -15.85
C LEU A 216 16.51 22.49 -15.99
N ILE A 217 15.26 22.23 -16.39
CA ILE A 217 14.22 23.25 -16.60
C ILE A 217 13.04 23.12 -15.64
N LYS A 218 12.87 21.96 -15.00
CA LYS A 218 11.85 21.74 -13.97
C LYS A 218 12.34 20.71 -12.97
N GLU A 219 12.00 20.95 -11.71
CA GLU A 219 12.11 19.95 -10.66
C GLU A 219 10.89 20.03 -9.74
N PHE A 220 10.37 18.88 -9.36
CA PHE A 220 9.45 18.76 -8.23
C PHE A 220 9.66 17.44 -7.51
N SER A 221 9.20 17.33 -6.27
CA SER A 221 9.23 16.09 -5.52
C SER A 221 7.95 15.84 -4.75
N LEU A 222 7.59 14.56 -4.61
CA LEU A 222 6.49 14.09 -3.77
C LEU A 222 7.06 13.62 -2.42
N THR A 223 6.74 14.34 -1.34
CA THR A 223 7.28 14.06 0.01
C THR A 223 6.69 12.78 0.58
N GLY A 224 7.51 11.85 1.08
CA GLY A 224 7.06 10.58 1.68
C GLY A 224 6.47 9.58 0.68
N ALA A 225 6.59 9.86 -0.62
CA ALA A 225 6.02 9.04 -1.67
C ALA A 225 7.03 8.01 -2.20
N SER A 226 6.51 6.86 -2.66
CA SER A 226 7.26 5.78 -3.29
C SER A 226 6.78 5.53 -4.71
N TYR A 227 7.73 5.37 -5.63
CA TYR A 227 7.46 5.11 -7.04
C TYR A 227 6.78 3.74 -7.20
N ILE A 228 5.68 3.69 -7.95
CA ILE A 228 5.07 2.44 -8.40
C ILE A 228 5.42 2.24 -9.87
N THR A 229 4.94 3.16 -10.71
CA THR A 229 5.17 3.11 -12.15
C THR A 229 4.90 4.47 -12.77
N SER A 230 5.22 4.61 -14.06
CA SER A 230 4.88 5.81 -14.80
C SER A 230 4.56 5.47 -16.25
N ARG A 231 3.72 6.32 -16.85
CA ARG A 231 3.31 6.22 -18.24
C ARG A 231 3.42 7.56 -18.91
N MET A 232 3.72 7.56 -20.20
CA MET A 232 3.81 8.76 -20.99
C MET A 232 2.96 8.63 -22.26
N ILE A 233 1.99 9.52 -22.40
CA ILE A 233 1.05 9.57 -23.52
C ILE A 233 1.15 10.95 -24.14
N ASN A 234 1.60 11.02 -25.39
CA ASN A 234 1.92 12.31 -26.03
C ASN A 234 2.80 13.16 -25.09
N ASN A 235 2.53 14.45 -24.93
CA ASN A 235 3.33 15.33 -24.07
C ASN A 235 2.95 15.27 -22.58
N TYR A 236 2.23 14.25 -22.14
CA TYR A 236 1.84 14.07 -20.75
C TYR A 236 2.57 12.89 -20.13
N VAL A 237 3.13 13.13 -18.95
CA VAL A 237 3.73 12.12 -18.09
C VAL A 237 2.82 11.92 -16.89
N TYR A 238 2.44 10.67 -16.65
CA TYR A 238 1.65 10.23 -15.51
C TYR A 238 2.57 9.43 -14.60
N LEU A 239 2.83 9.97 -13.41
CA LEU A 239 3.60 9.33 -12.35
C LEU A 239 2.62 8.77 -11.32
N ILE A 240 2.66 7.44 -11.13
CA ILE A 240 1.86 6.73 -10.15
C ILE A 240 2.76 6.37 -8.97
N ALA A 241 2.37 6.82 -7.78
CA ALA A 241 3.12 6.63 -6.54
C ALA A 241 2.16 6.33 -5.39
N TYR A 242 2.66 5.76 -4.30
CA TYR A 242 1.92 5.70 -3.04
C TYR A 242 2.62 6.49 -1.93
N MET A 243 1.86 6.98 -0.97
CA MET A 243 2.37 7.65 0.22
C MET A 243 1.62 7.13 1.46
N PRO A 244 2.30 6.61 2.49
CA PRO A 244 1.65 6.26 3.75
C PRO A 244 0.95 7.47 4.38
N THR A 245 -0.25 7.26 4.96
CA THR A 245 -0.94 8.33 5.71
C THR A 245 -0.22 8.69 7.02
N ASP A 246 0.55 7.72 7.53
CA ASP A 246 1.37 7.81 8.73
C ASP A 246 2.76 7.23 8.39
N LEU A 247 3.80 8.06 8.51
CA LEU A 247 5.17 7.68 8.17
C LEU A 247 5.93 7.05 9.34
N ASN A 248 5.34 6.99 10.55
CA ASN A 248 6.13 6.90 11.78
C ASN A 248 5.65 5.89 12.84
N LEU A 249 4.82 4.87 12.57
CA LEU A 249 4.37 4.01 13.69
C LEU A 249 4.29 2.50 13.45
N PRO A 250 4.66 1.70 14.47
CA PRO A 250 4.21 0.32 14.61
C PRO A 250 2.69 0.30 14.84
N SER A 251 2.05 -0.68 14.21
CA SER A 251 0.63 -1.03 14.35
C SER A 251 0.12 -0.92 15.79
N GLY A 252 -0.81 -0.01 16.07
CA GLY A 252 -1.50 0.05 17.37
C GLY A 252 -2.04 1.41 17.84
N TYR A 253 -1.63 2.53 17.26
CA TYR A 253 -2.04 3.87 17.73
C TYR A 253 -3.03 4.54 16.77
N PHE A 254 -4.32 4.49 17.11
CA PHE A 254 -5.39 5.18 16.38
C PHE A 254 -5.53 6.62 16.89
N GLY A 255 -5.51 7.63 16.00
CA GLY A 255 -5.80 9.04 16.36
C GLY A 255 -4.67 10.06 16.21
N GLN A 256 -3.51 9.69 15.65
CA GLN A 256 -2.43 10.65 15.37
C GLN A 256 -2.72 11.57 14.18
N GLU A 257 -1.96 12.66 14.06
CA GLU A 257 -2.01 13.57 12.92
C GLU A 257 -1.62 12.83 11.63
N LEU A 258 -2.53 12.82 10.67
CA LEU A 258 -2.28 12.33 9.32
C LEU A 258 -1.45 13.35 8.56
N LYS A 259 -0.43 12.86 7.84
CA LYS A 259 0.29 13.68 6.88
C LYS A 259 -0.52 13.80 5.60
N LEU A 260 -0.65 15.00 5.05
CA LEU A 260 -1.28 15.22 3.75
C LEU A 260 -0.23 15.14 2.63
N PRO A 261 -0.61 14.70 1.41
CA PRO A 261 0.31 14.69 0.28
C PRO A 261 0.82 16.09 -0.06
N GLU A 262 2.11 16.19 -0.33
CA GLU A 262 2.79 17.44 -0.63
C GLU A 262 3.59 17.32 -1.93
N ILE A 263 3.41 18.32 -2.80
CA ILE A 263 4.25 18.53 -3.96
C ILE A 263 5.19 19.69 -3.65
N VAL A 264 6.49 19.41 -3.61
CA VAL A 264 7.52 20.45 -3.46
C VAL A 264 7.99 20.85 -4.85
N LEU A 265 7.74 22.09 -5.26
CA LEU A 265 8.24 22.66 -6.51
C LEU A 265 9.62 23.29 -6.27
N GLY A 266 10.64 22.75 -6.93
CA GLY A 266 12.04 23.10 -6.66
C GLY A 266 12.41 22.83 -5.20
N ASN A 267 13.12 23.78 -4.57
CA ASN A 267 13.58 23.67 -3.18
C ASN A 267 12.82 24.58 -2.19
N LYS A 268 11.69 25.19 -2.58
CA LYS A 268 11.11 26.30 -1.80
C LYS A 268 9.58 26.31 -1.68
N LYS A 269 8.82 25.88 -2.69
CA LYS A 269 7.36 25.99 -2.66
C LYS A 269 6.72 24.64 -2.38
N VAL A 270 6.02 24.53 -1.27
CA VAL A 270 5.23 23.34 -0.90
C VAL A 270 3.76 23.58 -1.28
N ILE A 271 3.18 22.63 -2.00
CA ILE A 271 1.75 22.57 -2.31
C ILE A 271 1.18 21.35 -1.60
N THR A 272 0.45 21.56 -0.52
CA THR A 272 -0.26 20.51 0.20
C THR A 272 -1.62 20.27 -0.43
N VAL A 273 -1.95 19.00 -0.70
CA VAL A 273 -3.28 18.62 -1.18
C VAL A 273 -4.25 18.71 -0.01
N PRO A 274 -5.28 19.58 -0.05
CA PRO A 274 -6.22 19.70 1.04
C PRO A 274 -7.07 18.44 1.18
N ALA A 275 -7.45 18.08 2.41
CA ALA A 275 -8.21 16.87 2.70
C ALA A 275 -9.48 16.74 1.84
N GLY A 276 -10.18 17.84 1.57
CA GLY A 276 -11.40 17.81 0.75
C GLY A 276 -11.21 17.58 -0.75
N LYS A 277 -9.96 17.48 -1.22
CA LYS A 277 -9.63 17.04 -2.58
C LYS A 277 -9.25 15.56 -2.66
N ILE A 278 -9.09 14.91 -1.51
CA ILE A 278 -8.76 13.49 -1.42
C ILE A 278 -10.03 12.67 -1.65
N LYS A 279 -9.97 11.77 -2.64
CA LYS A 279 -11.08 10.90 -3.03
C LYS A 279 -10.97 9.54 -2.33
N TYR A 280 -12.09 8.91 -1.96
CA TYR A 280 -12.07 7.61 -1.27
C TYR A 280 -13.32 6.77 -1.55
N PHE A 281 -13.25 5.46 -1.28
CA PHE A 281 -14.40 4.58 -1.26
C PHE A 281 -14.94 4.44 0.17
N LYS A 282 -16.26 4.57 0.35
CA LYS A 282 -16.90 4.60 1.68
C LYS A 282 -16.73 3.31 2.48
N ASP A 283 -16.72 2.16 1.79
CA ASP A 283 -16.86 0.84 2.40
C ASP A 283 -15.56 0.02 2.30
N GLU A 284 -14.41 0.71 2.37
CA GLU A 284 -13.10 0.09 2.47
C GLU A 284 -12.52 0.23 3.88
N TYR A 285 -11.85 -0.83 4.34
CA TYR A 285 -11.34 -0.95 5.71
C TYR A 285 -9.90 -1.45 5.68
N TYR A 286 -8.92 -0.56 5.84
CA TYR A 286 -7.50 -0.95 5.86
C TYR A 286 -6.89 -0.75 7.23
N PRO A 287 -6.02 -1.67 7.71
CA PRO A 287 -5.28 -1.48 8.96
C PRO A 287 -4.34 -0.27 8.88
N ALA A 288 -3.82 0.00 7.68
CA ALA A 288 -2.94 1.10 7.35
C ALA A 288 -3.33 1.65 5.99
N TYR A 289 -3.80 2.89 5.97
CA TYR A 289 -4.14 3.57 4.73
C TYR A 289 -2.90 4.14 4.06
N ARG A 290 -2.98 4.20 2.74
CA ARG A 290 -2.00 4.89 1.89
C ARG A 290 -2.78 5.73 0.90
N TYR A 291 -2.19 6.87 0.56
CA TYR A 291 -2.62 7.66 -0.58
C TYR A 291 -2.02 7.06 -1.85
N SER A 292 -2.87 6.84 -2.84
CA SER A 292 -2.46 6.60 -4.22
C SER A 292 -2.43 7.94 -4.94
N LEU A 293 -1.29 8.28 -5.50
CA LEU A 293 -0.98 9.57 -6.11
C LEU A 293 -0.87 9.38 -7.62
N VAL A 294 -1.73 10.04 -8.39
CA VAL A 294 -1.61 10.13 -9.85
C VAL A 294 -1.17 11.55 -10.20
N THR A 295 0.14 11.73 -10.37
CA THR A 295 0.74 13.03 -10.70
C THR A 295 0.87 13.18 -12.20
N THR A 296 0.34 14.26 -12.76
CA THR A 296 0.48 14.57 -14.18
C THR A 296 1.47 15.71 -14.38
N LEU A 297 2.37 15.55 -15.34
CA LEU A 297 3.29 16.58 -15.83
C LEU A 297 3.05 16.79 -17.33
N ASN A 298 2.76 18.02 -17.73
CA ASN A 298 2.72 18.41 -19.14
C ASN A 298 4.10 18.93 -19.57
N LEU A 299 4.72 18.32 -20.59
CA LEU A 299 6.08 18.65 -21.04
C LEU A 299 6.18 19.97 -21.83
N ASN A 300 5.06 20.48 -22.35
CA ASN A 300 5.01 21.76 -23.06
C ASN A 300 4.92 22.93 -22.07
N THR A 301 4.02 22.83 -21.08
CA THR A 301 3.74 23.91 -20.13
C THR A 301 4.49 23.78 -18.81
N LEU A 302 5.06 22.60 -18.54
CA LEU A 302 5.70 22.23 -17.26
C LEU A 302 4.75 22.35 -16.05
N LEU A 303 3.44 22.34 -16.31
CA LEU A 303 2.41 22.30 -15.27
C LEU A 303 2.36 20.92 -14.65
N VAL A 304 2.21 20.91 -13.34
CA VAL A 304 2.10 19.69 -12.51
C VAL A 304 0.76 19.74 -11.81
N SER A 305 0.01 18.65 -11.90
CA SER A 305 -1.22 18.42 -11.16
C SER A 305 -1.17 17.05 -10.49
N ASN A 306 -2.02 16.84 -9.49
CA ASN A 306 -2.05 15.59 -8.76
C ASN A 306 -3.48 15.24 -8.36
N GLU A 307 -3.87 14.01 -8.64
CA GLU A 307 -5.10 13.40 -8.16
C GLU A 307 -4.74 12.43 -7.02
N VAL A 308 -5.44 12.57 -5.89
CA VAL A 308 -5.16 11.80 -4.67
C VAL A 308 -6.35 10.93 -4.32
N LEU A 309 -6.07 9.64 -4.15
CA LEU A 309 -7.03 8.61 -3.77
C LEU A 309 -6.59 7.98 -2.44
N LEU A 310 -7.50 7.79 -1.50
CA LEU A 310 -7.27 7.05 -0.25
C LEU A 310 -7.77 5.61 -0.44
N THR A 311 -6.99 4.79 -1.15
CA THR A 311 -7.40 3.45 -1.60
C THR A 311 -6.52 2.32 -1.05
N GLY A 312 -5.63 2.59 -0.08
CA GLY A 312 -4.70 1.58 0.41
C GLY A 312 -3.52 1.35 -0.55
N LEU A 313 -2.98 0.13 -0.60
CA LEU A 313 -1.82 -0.18 -1.45
C LEU A 313 -2.25 -0.41 -2.91
N THR A 314 -1.93 0.51 -3.81
CA THR A 314 -2.06 0.23 -5.26
C THR A 314 -1.09 -0.88 -5.66
N GLN A 315 -1.59 -1.93 -6.33
CA GLN A 315 -0.79 -3.07 -6.79
C GLN A 315 -0.53 -2.99 -8.29
N GLU A 316 -1.58 -3.20 -9.09
CA GLU A 316 -1.46 -3.26 -10.55
C GLU A 316 -1.98 -1.98 -11.19
N VAL A 317 -1.29 -1.55 -12.24
CA VAL A 317 -1.63 -0.35 -13.00
C VAL A 317 -1.68 -0.71 -14.48
N PHE A 318 -2.84 -0.50 -15.10
CA PHE A 318 -3.00 -0.60 -16.54
C PHE A 318 -3.37 0.76 -17.11
N VAL A 319 -2.75 1.15 -18.23
CA VAL A 319 -3.00 2.45 -18.86
C VAL A 319 -3.27 2.27 -20.34
N SER A 320 -4.37 2.87 -20.77
CA SER A 320 -4.73 3.06 -22.17
C SER A 320 -4.59 4.53 -22.55
N GLN A 321 -4.80 4.85 -23.83
CA GLN A 321 -4.78 6.24 -24.33
C GLN A 321 -5.68 7.20 -23.52
N ASN A 322 -6.81 6.70 -23.01
CA ASN A 322 -7.85 7.54 -22.41
C ASN A 322 -8.12 7.22 -20.93
N ASN A 323 -7.57 6.14 -20.38
CA ASN A 323 -7.91 5.66 -19.05
C ASN A 323 -6.69 5.11 -18.30
N ILE A 324 -6.63 5.38 -17.00
CA ILE A 324 -5.72 4.76 -16.03
C ILE A 324 -6.57 3.89 -15.10
N TYR A 325 -6.26 2.61 -15.04
CA TYR A 325 -6.89 1.64 -14.15
C TYR A 325 -5.91 1.32 -13.02
N LEU A 326 -6.36 1.51 -11.79
CA LEU A 326 -5.60 1.21 -10.58
C LEU A 326 -6.33 0.10 -9.82
N THR A 327 -5.62 -0.97 -9.45
CA THR A 327 -6.17 -2.00 -8.57
C THR A 327 -5.62 -1.82 -7.15
N SER A 328 -6.47 -2.09 -6.17
CA SER A 328 -6.08 -2.16 -4.76
C SER A 328 -6.75 -3.37 -4.10
N PRO A 329 -6.00 -4.23 -3.40
CA PRO A 329 -6.56 -5.35 -2.65
C PRO A 329 -7.19 -4.81 -1.36
N GLY A 330 -8.47 -4.48 -1.40
CA GLY A 330 -9.24 -4.12 -0.21
C GLY A 330 -9.89 -5.35 0.43
N PRO A 331 -9.90 -5.49 1.77
CA PRO A 331 -10.69 -6.52 2.42
C PRO A 331 -12.21 -6.27 2.33
N GLY A 332 -12.62 -5.16 1.71
CA GLY A 332 -14.01 -4.74 1.59
C GLY A 332 -14.61 -4.37 2.95
N ASN A 333 -15.93 -4.50 3.06
CA ASN A 333 -16.64 -4.21 4.30
C ASN A 333 -16.49 -5.36 5.30
N VAL A 334 -15.66 -5.16 6.32
CA VAL A 334 -15.40 -6.14 7.37
C VAL A 334 -16.35 -6.05 8.57
N VAL A 335 -17.29 -5.11 8.58
CA VAL A 335 -18.24 -4.91 9.70
C VAL A 335 -19.10 -6.15 9.97
N PRO A 336 -19.67 -6.85 8.96
CA PRO A 336 -20.45 -8.06 9.23
C PRO A 336 -19.64 -9.16 9.93
N LEU A 337 -18.35 -9.28 9.58
CA LEU A 337 -17.42 -10.22 10.23
C LEU A 337 -17.15 -9.82 11.68
N MET A 338 -16.93 -8.52 11.94
CA MET A 338 -16.81 -7.97 13.29
C MET A 338 -18.07 -8.25 14.13
N GLU A 339 -19.27 -8.01 13.59
CA GLU A 339 -20.53 -8.26 14.31
C GLU A 339 -20.73 -9.74 14.64
N LYS A 340 -20.42 -10.64 13.69
CA LYS A 340 -20.45 -12.09 13.93
C LYS A 340 -19.50 -12.48 15.07
N TYR A 341 -18.31 -11.88 15.11
CA TYR A 341 -17.35 -12.11 16.20
C TYR A 341 -17.89 -11.63 17.55
N LEU A 342 -18.43 -10.42 17.63
CA LEU A 342 -19.01 -9.89 18.87
C LEU A 342 -20.17 -10.74 19.39
N ASN A 343 -21.05 -11.22 18.50
CA ASN A 343 -22.15 -12.11 18.86
C ASN A 343 -21.65 -13.46 19.40
N SER A 344 -20.62 -14.02 18.77
CA SER A 344 -20.00 -15.28 19.20
C SER A 344 -19.33 -15.12 20.57
N LEU A 345 -18.63 -14.00 20.78
CA LEU A 345 -17.99 -13.69 22.06
C LEU A 345 -19.03 -13.52 23.18
N ALA A 346 -20.15 -12.86 22.90
CA ALA A 346 -21.24 -12.69 23.86
C ALA A 346 -21.85 -14.04 24.32
N LEU A 347 -21.85 -15.05 23.45
CA LEU A 347 -22.34 -16.39 23.77
C LEU A 347 -21.31 -17.20 24.57
N ALA A 348 -20.02 -17.06 24.23
CA ALA A 348 -18.94 -17.81 24.84
C ALA A 348 -18.54 -17.29 26.22
N VAL A 349 -18.67 -15.98 26.47
CA VAL A 349 -18.35 -15.37 27.75
C VAL A 349 -19.54 -15.53 28.70
N PRO A 350 -19.41 -16.25 29.83
CA PRO A 350 -20.52 -16.47 30.75
C PRO A 350 -20.79 -15.25 31.66
N GLY A 351 -21.97 -15.26 32.29
CA GLY A 351 -22.36 -14.29 33.32
C GLY A 351 -22.58 -12.86 32.81
N LYS A 352 -22.50 -11.89 33.73
CA LYS A 352 -22.81 -10.48 33.46
C LYS A 352 -21.96 -9.87 32.34
N THR A 353 -20.73 -10.34 32.15
CA THR A 353 -19.85 -9.82 31.10
C THR A 353 -20.36 -10.21 29.71
N GLY A 354 -20.81 -11.45 29.51
CA GLY A 354 -21.43 -11.88 28.25
C GLY A 354 -22.72 -11.11 27.94
N GLU A 355 -23.54 -10.84 28.96
CA GLU A 355 -24.76 -10.03 28.83
C GLU A 355 -24.45 -8.59 28.40
N LYS A 356 -23.40 -7.97 28.98
CA LYS A 356 -22.93 -6.64 28.57
C LYS A 356 -22.43 -6.63 27.12
N ILE A 357 -21.65 -7.63 26.70
CA ILE A 357 -21.17 -7.75 25.32
C ILE A 357 -22.35 -7.93 24.36
N LYS A 358 -23.34 -8.75 24.72
CA LYS A 358 -24.57 -8.93 23.94
C LYS A 358 -25.32 -7.61 23.78
N ALA A 359 -25.58 -6.90 24.87
CA ALA A 359 -26.27 -5.61 24.84
C ALA A 359 -25.51 -4.59 23.97
N LEU A 360 -24.18 -4.57 24.07
CA LEU A 360 -23.33 -3.69 23.27
C LEU A 360 -23.35 -4.05 21.77
N SER A 361 -23.33 -5.34 21.42
CA SER A 361 -23.44 -5.79 20.03
C SER A 361 -24.74 -5.31 19.36
N GLN A 362 -25.84 -5.25 20.13
CA GLN A 362 -27.17 -4.82 19.69
C GLN A 362 -27.41 -3.30 19.83
N SER A 363 -26.44 -2.56 20.38
CA SER A 363 -26.57 -1.13 20.61
C SER A 363 -26.40 -0.31 19.33
N ALA A 364 -26.80 0.96 19.40
CA ALA A 364 -26.66 1.95 18.32
C ALA A 364 -25.25 2.56 18.20
N HIS A 365 -24.29 2.11 19.01
CA HIS A 365 -22.89 2.55 18.91
C HIS A 365 -22.31 2.25 17.52
N SER A 366 -21.37 3.07 17.07
CA SER A 366 -20.59 2.77 15.87
C SER A 366 -19.79 1.47 16.03
N PRO A 367 -19.44 0.79 14.92
CA PRO A 367 -18.60 -0.42 14.99
C PRO A 367 -17.29 -0.23 15.79
N ALA A 368 -16.63 0.93 15.64
CA ALA A 368 -15.41 1.23 16.38
C ALA A 368 -15.66 1.41 17.89
N GLU A 369 -16.73 2.09 18.29
CA GLU A 369 -17.11 2.24 19.70
C GLU A 369 -17.47 0.89 20.33
N LYS A 370 -18.19 0.03 19.60
CA LYS A 370 -18.47 -1.35 20.04
C LYS A 370 -17.18 -2.11 20.34
N ILE A 371 -16.18 -2.04 19.47
CA ILE A 371 -14.87 -2.69 19.70
C ILE A 371 -14.23 -2.16 20.98
N ILE A 372 -14.16 -0.83 21.15
CA ILE A 372 -13.51 -0.19 22.31
C ILE A 372 -14.17 -0.63 23.62
N GLU A 373 -15.50 -0.61 23.68
CA GLU A 373 -16.23 -1.01 24.88
C GLU A 373 -16.10 -2.52 25.16
N VAL A 374 -16.06 -3.37 24.12
CA VAL A 374 -15.79 -4.81 24.30
C VAL A 374 -14.38 -5.06 24.84
N GLU A 375 -13.37 -4.35 24.35
CA GLU A 375 -11.99 -4.50 24.83
C GLU A 375 -11.84 -4.06 26.30
N LYS A 376 -12.55 -2.99 26.71
CA LYS A 376 -12.63 -2.59 28.12
C LYS A 376 -13.24 -3.70 28.98
N LEU A 377 -14.35 -4.28 28.54
CA LEU A 377 -15.02 -5.39 29.24
C LEU A 377 -14.15 -6.66 29.28
N ALA A 378 -13.40 -6.95 28.21
CA ALA A 378 -12.50 -8.09 28.15
C ALA A 378 -11.34 -7.96 29.16
N GLY A 379 -10.85 -6.73 29.39
CA GLY A 379 -9.85 -6.44 30.43
C GLY A 379 -10.33 -6.75 31.87
N GLU A 380 -11.64 -6.89 32.09
CA GLU A 380 -12.23 -7.25 33.39
C GLU A 380 -12.39 -8.77 33.60
N ILE A 381 -12.12 -9.60 32.58
CA ILE A 381 -12.37 -11.05 32.64
C ILE A 381 -11.21 -11.79 33.32
N LYS A 382 -11.35 -12.11 34.61
CA LYS A 382 -10.50 -13.09 35.30
C LYS A 382 -11.10 -14.50 35.22
N GLY A 383 -10.31 -15.50 34.81
CA GLY A 383 -10.68 -16.93 34.93
C GLY A 383 -11.76 -17.40 33.96
N LEU A 384 -11.57 -17.13 32.67
CA LEU A 384 -12.47 -17.52 31.58
C LEU A 384 -12.73 -19.05 31.59
N LYS A 385 -13.95 -19.46 31.95
CA LYS A 385 -14.46 -20.83 31.76
C LYS A 385 -15.50 -20.79 30.66
N LEU A 386 -15.33 -21.63 29.64
CA LEU A 386 -16.24 -21.69 28.50
C LEU A 386 -17.51 -22.45 28.86
N ASP A 387 -18.65 -21.94 28.41
CA ASP A 387 -19.94 -22.62 28.50
C ASP A 387 -20.10 -23.57 27.29
N GLU A 388 -19.66 -24.81 27.46
CA GLU A 388 -19.64 -25.84 26.40
C GLU A 388 -21.03 -26.10 25.80
N ALA A 389 -22.10 -25.97 26.59
CA ALA A 389 -23.47 -26.16 26.14
C ALA A 389 -23.96 -25.02 25.23
N LYS A 390 -23.48 -23.78 25.43
CA LYS A 390 -23.73 -22.67 24.51
C LYS A 390 -22.88 -22.76 23.26
N MET A 391 -21.63 -23.21 23.38
CA MET A 391 -20.74 -23.42 22.23
C MET A 391 -21.29 -24.48 21.26
N ALA A 392 -21.94 -25.53 21.78
CA ALA A 392 -22.58 -26.54 20.94
C ALA A 392 -23.75 -26.01 20.07
N ARG A 393 -24.32 -24.85 20.39
CA ARG A 393 -25.41 -24.21 19.62
C ARG A 393 -24.90 -23.30 18.49
N LEU A 394 -23.58 -23.12 18.38
CA LEU A 394 -22.92 -22.32 17.34
C LEU A 394 -22.48 -23.16 16.12
N ASN A 395 -22.48 -24.49 16.25
CA ASN A 395 -22.41 -25.45 15.15
C ASN A 395 -23.80 -25.65 14.55
#